data_AF-A0A1G5IK93-F1
#
_entry.id   AF-A0A1G5IK93-F1
#
_cell.length_a   1.000
_cell.length_b   1.000
_cell.length_c   1.000
_cell.angle_alpha   90.00
_cell.angle_beta   90.00
_cell.angle_gamma   90.00
#
_symmetry.space_group_name_H-M   'P 1'
#
loop_
_entity.id
_entity.type
_entity.pdbx_description
1 polymer ?
#
loop_
_entity_poly.entity_id
_entity_poly.type
_entity_poly.pdbx_seq_one_letter_code
_entity_poly.pdbx_strand_id
1 'polypeptide(L)'
;MEKHEICKLIIQKIKQYLSSPDCLEAHREKNHFIRKRKLSMLHLVTYLFYTTKASMYQNLSAIRDDLLPSNFPEVSKQAVSKARQFISPSLFQDLFTLSVDIFYKNLKKRKLWHGYHIFAIDGSKIEVPNSPSNFDFFG
;
A
#
# COMPACT_ATOMS: atom_id res chain seq x y z
N MET A 1 -19.77 -7.89 -8.36
CA MET A 1 -19.69 -6.58 -9.03
C MET A 1 -18.73 -6.69 -10.21
N GLU A 2 -18.75 -5.75 -11.16
CA GLU A 2 -17.66 -5.64 -12.14
C GLU A 2 -16.36 -5.21 -11.45
N LYS A 3 -15.20 -5.61 -11.99
CA LYS A 3 -13.90 -5.34 -11.34
C LYS A 3 -13.67 -3.86 -11.05
N HIS A 4 -14.07 -2.97 -11.96
CA HIS A 4 -13.91 -1.52 -11.77
C HIS A 4 -14.75 -0.98 -10.60
N GLU A 5 -15.94 -1.52 -10.38
CA GLU A 5 -16.79 -1.16 -9.22
C GLU A 5 -16.19 -1.66 -7.90
N ILE A 6 -15.56 -2.84 -7.92
CA ILE A 6 -14.83 -3.35 -6.75
C ILE A 6 -13.65 -2.42 -6.42
N CYS A 7 -12.89 -1.98 -7.43
CA CYS A 7 -11.80 -1.02 -7.22
C CYS A 7 -12.29 0.32 -6.64
N LYS A 8 -13.43 0.84 -7.12
CA LYS A 8 -14.05 2.05 -6.53
C LYS A 8 -14.41 1.84 -5.05
N LEU A 9 -15.00 0.69 -4.72
CA LEU A 9 -15.34 0.33 -3.35
C LEU A 9 -14.09 0.23 -2.45
N ILE A 10 -13.01 -0.37 -2.95
CA ILE A 10 -11.72 -0.43 -2.24
C ILE A 10 -11.22 0.97 -1.92
N ILE A 11 -11.16 1.86 -2.93
CA ILE A 11 -10.73 3.25 -2.74
C ILE A 11 -11.59 3.96 -1.70
N GLN A 12 -12.92 3.80 -1.77
CA GLN A 12 -13.84 4.38 -0.79
C GLN A 12 -13.57 3.87 0.63
N LYS A 13 -13.33 2.56 0.79
CA LYS A 13 -13.08 1.94 2.08
C LYS A 13 -11.73 2.34 2.66
N ILE A 14 -10.69 2.44 1.84
CA ILE A 14 -9.39 2.99 2.25
C ILE A 14 -9.54 4.45 2.70
N LYS A 15 -10.29 5.28 1.96
CA LYS A 15 -10.57 6.66 2.38
C LYS A 15 -11.29 6.71 3.74
N GLN A 16 -12.28 5.85 3.96
CA GLN A 16 -12.98 5.75 5.25
C GLN A 16 -12.03 5.33 6.38
N TYR A 17 -11.18 4.33 6.14
CA TYR A 17 -10.17 3.86 7.09
C TYR A 17 -9.22 4.99 7.50
N LEU A 18 -8.66 5.70 6.51
CA LEU A 18 -7.71 6.80 6.75
C LEU A 18 -8.36 8.05 7.37
N SER A 19 -9.67 8.21 7.24
CA SER A 19 -10.40 9.30 7.87
C SER A 19 -10.71 9.03 9.35
N SER A 20 -10.55 7.78 9.81
CA SER A 20 -10.73 7.40 11.21
C SER A 20 -9.43 7.65 11.99
N PRO A 21 -9.43 8.54 13.00
CA PRO A 21 -8.25 8.80 13.82
C PRO A 21 -7.75 7.54 14.53
N ASP A 22 -8.65 6.73 15.08
CA ASP A 22 -8.31 5.51 15.83
C ASP A 22 -7.51 4.52 14.98
N CYS A 23 -7.90 4.38 13.72
CA CYS A 23 -7.20 3.51 12.76
C CYS A 23 -5.77 3.98 12.53
N LEU A 24 -5.54 5.29 12.35
CA LEU A 24 -4.19 5.82 12.17
C LEU A 24 -3.38 5.78 13.46
N GLU A 25 -4.00 6.08 14.60
CA GLU A 25 -3.34 6.12 15.89
C GLU A 25 -2.81 4.77 16.34
N ALA A 26 -3.44 3.67 15.92
CA ALA A 26 -2.95 2.32 16.19
C ALA A 26 -1.57 2.04 15.54
N HIS A 27 -1.20 2.76 14.47
CA HIS A 27 0.01 2.51 13.70
C HIS A 27 1.10 3.58 13.86
N ARG A 28 0.95 4.51 14.79
CA ARG A 28 2.01 5.49 15.08
C ARG A 28 3.00 4.93 16.09
N GLU A 29 4.25 5.38 15.98
CA GLU A 29 5.22 5.14 17.03
C GLU A 29 4.87 5.90 18.32
N LYS A 30 5.25 5.35 19.48
CA LYS A 30 4.98 5.95 20.79
C LYS A 30 5.46 7.40 20.84
N ASN A 31 4.64 8.30 21.38
CA ASN A 31 4.92 9.75 21.49
C ASN A 31 4.96 10.54 20.16
N HIS A 32 4.75 9.89 19.01
CA HIS A 32 4.70 10.56 17.71
C HIS A 32 3.25 10.85 17.27
N PHE A 33 3.10 11.90 16.45
CA PHE A 33 1.81 12.36 15.91
C PHE A 33 0.71 12.67 16.94
N ILE A 34 1.02 12.82 18.24
CA ILE A 34 0.05 13.20 19.29
C ILE A 34 -0.38 14.67 19.16
N ARG A 35 0.58 15.55 18.84
CA ARG A 35 0.32 17.00 18.81
C ARG A 35 -0.13 17.42 17.42
N LYS A 36 -1.05 18.38 17.37
CA LYS A 36 -1.42 19.07 16.12
C LYS A 36 -0.24 19.87 15.59
N ARG A 37 0.49 19.31 14.62
CA ARG A 37 1.61 19.96 13.92
C ARG A 37 1.28 20.16 12.45
N LYS A 38 2.10 20.95 11.76
CA LYS A 38 1.98 21.25 10.33
C LYS A 38 1.90 19.96 9.48
N LEU A 39 2.72 18.95 9.79
CA LEU A 39 2.74 17.66 9.11
C LEU A 39 2.08 16.58 9.97
N SER A 40 0.92 16.08 9.54
CA SER A 40 0.18 15.02 10.22
C SER A 40 0.54 13.65 9.66
N MET A 41 0.11 12.59 10.36
CA MET A 41 0.26 11.23 9.86
C MET A 41 -0.53 11.02 8.56
N LEU A 42 -1.74 11.59 8.46
CA LEU A 42 -2.54 11.53 7.23
C LEU A 42 -1.83 12.19 6.04
N HIS A 43 -1.21 13.36 6.24
CA HIS A 43 -0.40 13.99 5.19
C HIS A 43 0.72 13.05 4.71
N LEU A 44 1.42 12.37 5.62
CA LEU A 44 2.47 11.43 5.26
C LEU A 44 1.96 10.22 4.48
N VAL A 45 0.84 9.63 4.90
CA VAL A 45 0.25 8.49 4.19
C VAL A 45 -0.21 8.91 2.79
N THR A 46 -0.86 10.07 2.68
CA THR A 46 -1.23 10.66 1.39
C THR A 46 0.00 10.90 0.51
N TYR A 47 1.09 11.42 1.09
CA TYR A 47 2.35 11.61 0.36
C TYR A 47 2.91 10.29 -0.17
N LEU A 48 2.93 9.24 0.65
CA LEU A 48 3.44 7.92 0.26
C LEU A 48 2.61 7.28 -0.87
N PHE A 49 1.29 7.50 -0.89
CA PHE A 49 0.46 7.06 -2.00
C PHE A 49 0.60 7.91 -3.26
N TYR A 50 0.93 9.19 -3.09
CA TYR A 50 1.17 10.09 -4.22
C TYR A 50 2.54 9.85 -4.88
N THR A 51 3.56 9.41 -4.11
CA THR A 51 4.93 9.34 -4.61
C THR A 51 5.09 8.46 -5.84
N THR A 52 5.82 9.00 -6.83
CA THR A 52 6.23 8.30 -8.05
C THR A 52 7.73 7.95 -8.01
N LYS A 53 8.29 7.46 -9.12
CA LYS A 53 9.73 7.26 -9.29
C LYS A 53 10.54 8.57 -9.33
N ALA A 54 9.89 9.73 -9.36
CA ALA A 54 10.55 11.04 -9.29
C ALA A 54 11.21 11.30 -7.93
N SER A 55 12.06 12.31 -7.88
CA SER A 55 12.75 12.68 -6.63
C SER A 55 11.76 13.17 -5.56
N MET A 56 12.15 13.04 -4.28
CA MET A 56 11.35 13.54 -3.15
C MET A 56 10.99 15.03 -3.29
N TYR A 57 11.90 15.84 -3.86
CA TYR A 57 11.65 17.26 -4.12
C TYR A 57 10.55 17.46 -5.15
N GLN A 58 10.64 16.77 -6.29
CA GLN A 58 9.63 16.85 -7.35
C GLN A 58 8.27 16.36 -6.86
N ASN A 59 8.22 15.22 -6.17
CA ASN A 59 6.97 14.71 -5.59
C ASN A 59 6.36 15.69 -4.58
N LEU A 60 7.18 16.42 -3.79
CA LEU A 60 6.68 17.43 -2.84
C LEU A 60 6.18 18.71 -3.51
N SER A 61 6.76 19.11 -4.65
CA SER A 61 6.22 20.20 -5.46
C SER A 61 4.89 19.77 -6.07
N ALA A 62 4.91 18.64 -6.79
CA ALA A 62 3.77 18.17 -7.55
C ALA A 62 2.55 17.87 -6.68
N ILE A 63 2.73 17.25 -5.49
CA ILE A 63 1.59 17.02 -4.58
C ILE A 63 0.93 18.31 -4.10
N ARG A 64 1.68 19.41 -3.97
CA ARG A 64 1.15 20.72 -3.57
C ARG A 64 0.49 21.48 -4.72
N ASP A 65 0.88 21.15 -5.94
CA ASP A 65 0.27 21.69 -7.15
C ASP A 65 -1.04 20.94 -7.45
N ASP A 66 -1.03 19.61 -7.31
CA ASP A 66 -2.18 18.73 -7.56
C ASP A 66 -3.22 18.75 -6.42
N LEU A 67 -2.76 18.84 -5.17
CA LEU A 67 -3.63 19.03 -4.01
C LEU A 67 -3.56 20.49 -3.59
N LEU A 68 -4.72 21.14 -3.42
CA LEU A 68 -4.77 22.52 -2.90
C LEU A 68 -3.84 22.70 -1.69
N PRO A 69 -3.17 23.86 -1.51
CA PRO A 69 -2.26 24.09 -0.38
C PRO A 69 -2.89 23.89 1.01
N SER A 70 -4.21 23.99 1.11
CA SER A 70 -4.97 23.65 2.33
C SER A 70 -4.94 22.15 2.67
N ASN A 71 -4.67 21.30 1.69
CA ASN A 71 -4.70 19.85 1.78
C ASN A 71 -3.30 19.23 1.96
N PHE A 72 -2.24 19.95 1.61
CA PHE A 72 -0.86 19.51 1.87
C PHE A 72 0.06 20.66 2.29
N PRO A 73 0.74 20.55 3.44
CA PRO A 73 1.56 21.64 3.97
C PRO A 73 2.90 21.79 3.25
N GLU A 74 3.44 23.01 3.24
CA GLU A 74 4.83 23.25 2.86
C GLU A 74 5.81 22.66 3.89
N VAL A 75 6.58 21.65 3.48
CA VAL A 75 7.52 20.93 4.34
C VAL A 75 8.81 20.57 3.60
N SER A 76 9.90 20.42 4.35
CA SER A 76 11.17 19.99 3.78
C SER A 76 11.22 18.48 3.56
N LYS A 77 12.09 18.05 2.63
CA LYS A 77 12.40 16.63 2.38
C LYS A 77 12.82 15.92 3.67
N GLN A 78 13.65 16.57 4.48
CA GLN A 78 14.16 16.03 5.73
C GLN A 78 13.04 15.82 6.75
N ALA A 79 12.09 16.76 6.83
CA ALA A 79 10.93 16.64 7.72
C ALA A 79 10.07 15.43 7.33
N VAL A 80 9.78 15.25 6.05
CA VAL A 80 9.01 14.10 5.54
C VAL A 80 9.76 12.78 5.75
N SER A 81 11.04 12.74 5.37
CA SER A 81 11.88 11.54 5.50
C SER A 81 12.05 11.10 6.96
N LYS A 82 12.18 12.04 7.89
CA LYS A 82 12.23 11.74 9.33
C LYS A 82 10.86 11.31 9.85
N ALA A 83 9.80 12.04 9.51
CA ALA A 83 8.48 11.77 10.06
C ALA A 83 7.90 10.43 9.60
N ARG A 84 8.15 10.00 8.35
CA ARG A 84 7.69 8.70 7.85
C ARG A 84 8.25 7.50 8.62
N GLN A 85 9.39 7.64 9.29
CA GLN A 85 9.99 6.54 10.07
C GLN A 85 9.11 6.15 11.27
N PHE A 86 8.28 7.08 11.76
CA PHE A 86 7.40 6.88 12.90
C PHE A 86 6.02 6.30 12.52
N ILE A 87 5.86 5.83 11.28
CA ILE A 87 4.67 5.12 10.80
C ILE A 87 5.00 3.64 10.76
N SER A 88 4.23 2.84 11.49
CA SER A 88 4.38 1.39 11.49
C SER A 88 4.06 0.81 10.11
N PRO A 89 4.90 -0.08 9.55
CA PRO A 89 4.60 -0.77 8.30
C PRO A 89 3.29 -1.56 8.31
N SER A 90 2.82 -1.97 9.51
CA SER A 90 1.54 -2.67 9.71
C SER A 90 0.35 -1.90 9.14
N LEU A 91 0.38 -0.57 9.09
CA LEU A 91 -0.66 0.23 8.44
C LEU A 91 -0.86 -0.20 6.98
N PHE A 92 0.23 -0.38 6.23
CA PHE A 92 0.16 -0.74 4.82
C PHE A 92 -0.25 -2.19 4.62
N GLN A 93 0.10 -3.06 5.57
CA GLN A 93 -0.37 -4.44 5.61
C GLN A 93 -1.90 -4.50 5.81
N ASP A 94 -2.44 -3.68 6.71
CA ASP A 94 -3.88 -3.62 6.98
C ASP A 94 -4.64 -3.04 5.78
N LEU A 95 -4.13 -1.97 5.17
CA LEU A 95 -4.72 -1.40 3.94
C LEU A 95 -4.68 -2.39 2.77
N PHE A 96 -3.59 -3.16 2.64
CA PHE A 96 -3.47 -4.20 1.62
C PHE A 96 -4.46 -5.35 1.89
N THR A 97 -4.52 -5.84 3.12
CA THR A 97 -5.44 -6.91 3.53
C THR A 97 -6.89 -6.49 3.30
N LEU A 98 -7.26 -5.26 3.70
CA LEU A 98 -8.57 -4.66 3.43
C LEU A 98 -8.90 -4.68 1.93
N SER A 99 -7.94 -4.30 1.08
CA SER A 99 -8.13 -4.28 -0.36
C SER A 99 -8.36 -5.69 -0.94
N VAL A 100 -7.58 -6.67 -0.48
CA VAL A 100 -7.65 -8.08 -0.88
C VAL A 100 -8.98 -8.69 -0.46
N ASP A 101 -9.40 -8.47 0.78
CA ASP A 101 -10.64 -8.99 1.33
C ASP A 101 -11.85 -8.44 0.58
N ILE A 102 -11.91 -7.12 0.36
CA ILE A 102 -12.98 -6.50 -0.43
C ILE A 102 -12.97 -7.06 -1.85
N PHE A 103 -11.79 -7.22 -2.45
CA PHE A 103 -11.68 -7.70 -3.82
C PHE A 103 -12.27 -9.10 -3.97
N TYR A 104 -11.80 -10.04 -3.16
CA TYR A 104 -12.20 -11.44 -3.29
C TYR A 104 -13.59 -11.74 -2.75
N LYS A 105 -14.08 -10.97 -1.77
CA LYS A 105 -15.47 -11.08 -1.31
C LYS A 105 -16.49 -10.66 -2.38
N ASN A 106 -16.14 -9.71 -3.25
CA ASN A 106 -17.07 -9.14 -4.25
C ASN A 106 -16.87 -9.68 -5.67
N LEU A 107 -15.83 -10.49 -5.89
CA LEU A 107 -15.52 -11.11 -7.17
C LEU A 107 -16.44 -12.31 -7.41
N LYS A 108 -17.36 -12.20 -8.38
CA LYS A 108 -18.40 -13.21 -8.66
C LYS A 108 -17.83 -14.57 -9.09
N LYS A 109 -16.77 -14.57 -9.89
CA LYS A 109 -16.13 -15.80 -10.39
C LYS A 109 -14.65 -15.53 -10.63
N ARG A 110 -13.80 -16.41 -10.12
CA ARG A 110 -12.36 -16.40 -10.40
C ARG A 110 -12.08 -17.38 -11.53
N LYS A 111 -11.15 -17.04 -12.42
CA LYS A 111 -10.66 -17.99 -13.42
C LYS A 111 -9.88 -19.08 -12.68
N LEU A 112 -10.23 -20.33 -12.97
CA LEU A 112 -9.54 -21.52 -12.47
C LEU A 112 -8.84 -22.20 -13.64
N TRP A 113 -7.73 -22.87 -13.36
CA TRP A 113 -7.07 -23.80 -14.29
C TRP A 113 -7.08 -25.18 -13.64
N HIS A 114 -7.80 -26.13 -14.24
CA HIS A 114 -8.06 -27.46 -13.67
C HIS A 114 -8.51 -27.46 -12.19
N GLY A 115 -9.35 -26.50 -11.80
CA GLY A 115 -9.84 -26.36 -10.41
C GLY A 115 -8.92 -25.57 -9.47
N TYR A 116 -7.72 -25.18 -9.92
CA TYR A 116 -6.75 -24.45 -9.11
C TYR A 116 -6.73 -22.95 -9.41
N HIS A 117 -6.37 -22.16 -8.40
CA HIS A 117 -5.96 -20.78 -8.58
C HIS A 117 -4.51 -20.74 -9.04
N ILE A 118 -4.27 -20.17 -10.21
CA ILE A 118 -2.92 -19.95 -10.71
C ILE A 118 -2.39 -18.65 -10.15
N PHE A 119 -1.28 -18.75 -9.42
CA PHE A 119 -0.50 -17.61 -8.98
C PHE A 119 0.82 -17.65 -9.73
N ALA A 120 1.11 -16.63 -10.52
CA ALA A 120 2.44 -16.42 -11.08
C ALA A 120 3.25 -15.66 -10.02
N ILE A 121 3.94 -16.43 -9.17
CA ILE A 121 4.89 -15.90 -8.19
C ILE A 121 6.26 -16.02 -8.86
N ASP A 122 7.02 -14.93 -8.93
CA ASP A 122 8.41 -14.98 -9.39
C ASP A 122 9.19 -15.91 -8.45
N GLY A 123 9.37 -17.16 -8.89
CA GLY A 123 10.10 -18.17 -8.17
C GLY A 123 11.60 -17.94 -8.31
N SER A 124 12.35 -18.29 -7.28
CA SER A 124 13.80 -18.43 -7.42
C SER A 124 14.12 -19.68 -8.25
N LYS A 125 15.05 -19.56 -9.21
CA LYS A 125 15.59 -20.71 -9.94
C LYS A 125 16.68 -21.35 -9.06
N ILE A 126 16.51 -22.63 -8.73
CA ILE A 126 17.55 -23.46 -8.11
C ILE A 126 17.89 -24.55 -9.11
N GLU A 127 19.17 -24.72 -9.43
CA GLU A 127 19.62 -25.87 -10.23
C GLU A 127 19.80 -27.07 -9.30
N VAL A 128 19.10 -28.15 -9.62
CA VAL A 128 19.29 -29.45 -8.98
C VAL A 128 20.34 -30.26 -9.76
N PRO A 129 21.05 -31.20 -9.13
CA PRO A 129 21.98 -32.08 -9.85
C PRO A 129 21.29 -32.80 -11.02
N ASN A 130 21.99 -32.91 -12.14
CA ASN A 130 21.50 -33.65 -13.30
C ASN A 130 21.50 -35.15 -13.00
N SER A 131 20.34 -35.69 -12.61
CA SER A 131 20.14 -37.11 -12.28
C SER A 131 18.79 -37.60 -12.81
N PRO A 132 18.66 -38.89 -13.16
CA PRO A 132 17.41 -39.46 -13.66
C PRO A 132 16.23 -39.24 -12.72
N SER A 133 16.44 -39.38 -11.39
CA SER A 133 15.38 -39.18 -10.40
C SER A 133 14.86 -37.74 -10.35
N ASN A 134 15.74 -36.76 -10.58
CA ASN A 134 15.33 -35.35 -10.60
C ASN A 134 14.52 -35.03 -11.87
N PHE A 135 14.90 -35.62 -13.02
CA PHE A 135 14.12 -35.52 -14.25
C PHE A 135 12.73 -36.15 -14.09
N ASP A 136 12.64 -37.35 -13.51
CA ASP A 136 11.36 -38.04 -13.30
C ASP A 136 10.40 -37.27 -12.37
N PHE A 137 10.92 -36.53 -11.38
CA PHE A 137 10.11 -35.79 -10.41
C PHE A 137 9.76 -34.36 -10.83
N PHE A 138 10.72 -33.61 -11.41
CA PHE A 138 10.57 -32.17 -11.69
C PHE A 138 10.28 -31.84 -13.17
N GLY A 139 10.60 -32.74 -14.10
CA GLY A 139 10.48 -32.52 -15.54
C GLY A 139 11.77 -32.05 -16.22
#